data_AF-A0A2P4SEF8-F1
#
_entry.id   AF-A0A2P4SEF8-F1
#
_cell.length_a   1.000
_cell.length_b   1.000
_cell.length_c   1.000
_cell.angle_alpha   90.00
_cell.angle_beta   90.00
_cell.angle_gamma   90.00
#
_symmetry.space_group_name_H-M   'P 1'
#
loop_
_entity.id
_entity.type
_entity.pdbx_description
1 polymer ?
#
loop_
_entity_poly.entity_id
_entity_poly.type
_entity_poly.pdbx_seq_one_letter_code
_entity_poly.pdbx_strand_id
1 'polypeptide(L)'
;MLVRLVGTERIVNSSSGRMRRDFFKIVFCIYRYKNFVLLPLSKRRFCQECQQLLLPDEWEKHLSHQFLSDISTAQLRSPSQLLYPLENKKTNAQYLFADRSCQFLLDLIISLGFRRVLSVGTPRYV
;
A
#
# COMPACT_ATOMS: atom_id res chain seq x y z
N MET A 1 -23.66 13.33 22.09
CA MET A 1 -24.32 12.23 21.37
C MET A 1 -23.24 11.19 21.07
N LEU A 2 -23.25 10.11 21.84
CA LEU A 2 -22.25 9.03 21.86
C LEU A 2 -22.51 8.11 20.65
N VAL A 3 -21.51 7.86 19.79
CA VAL A 3 -21.54 6.64 18.95
C VAL A 3 -20.65 5.61 19.63
N ARG A 4 -21.32 4.76 20.39
CA ARG A 4 -20.78 3.59 21.08
C ARG A 4 -20.80 2.44 20.06
N LEU A 5 -19.64 1.93 19.66
CA LEU A 5 -19.54 0.59 19.07
C LEU A 5 -18.90 -0.31 20.13
N VAL A 6 -19.73 -0.81 21.04
CA VAL A 6 -19.42 -1.99 21.86
C VAL A 6 -19.97 -3.19 21.09
N GLY A 7 -19.15 -4.23 20.93
CA GLY A 7 -19.55 -5.48 20.31
C GLY A 7 -18.48 -6.55 20.47
N THR A 8 -18.06 -6.80 21.71
CA THR A 8 -17.36 -8.02 22.11
C THR A 8 -18.38 -9.11 22.44
N GLU A 9 -18.83 -9.92 21.47
CA GLU A 9 -19.38 -11.26 21.76
C GLU A 9 -19.11 -12.25 20.61
N ARG A 10 -18.74 -13.47 21.00
CA ARG A 10 -18.50 -14.62 20.14
C ARG A 10 -19.80 -15.04 19.45
N ILE A 11 -19.86 -15.02 18.12
CA ILE A 11 -20.80 -15.84 17.34
C ILE A 11 -20.00 -16.63 16.32
N VAL A 12 -20.02 -17.94 16.49
CA VAL A 12 -19.47 -18.97 15.59
C VAL A 12 -20.37 -19.12 14.37
N ASN A 13 -19.72 -19.32 13.21
CA ASN A 13 -20.23 -19.82 11.92
C ASN A 13 -21.26 -19.00 11.13
N SER A 14 -20.83 -18.49 9.97
CA SER A 14 -21.20 -19.06 8.65
C SER A 14 -20.58 -18.27 7.48
N SER A 15 -19.70 -18.93 6.72
CA SER A 15 -19.52 -18.79 5.25
C SER A 15 -19.58 -17.41 4.55
N SER A 16 -19.12 -16.31 5.16
CA SER A 16 -19.02 -14.99 4.48
C SER A 16 -17.68 -14.27 4.70
N GLY A 17 -16.61 -15.03 4.95
CA GLY A 17 -15.40 -14.50 5.57
C GLY A 17 -14.45 -13.71 4.65
N ARG A 18 -14.45 -13.88 3.33
CA ARG A 18 -13.40 -13.29 2.46
C ARG A 18 -13.69 -11.82 2.13
N MET A 19 -14.89 -11.51 1.62
CA MET A 19 -15.27 -10.16 1.19
C MET A 19 -15.29 -9.12 2.32
N ARG A 20 -15.75 -9.50 3.53
CA ARG A 20 -15.73 -8.63 4.71
C ARG A 20 -14.31 -8.30 5.18
N ARG A 21 -13.38 -9.25 5.06
CA ARG A 21 -11.96 -9.06 5.43
C ARG A 21 -11.26 -8.10 4.47
N ASP A 22 -11.54 -8.20 3.17
CA ASP A 22 -10.89 -7.37 2.16
C ASP A 22 -11.38 -5.91 2.23
N PHE A 23 -12.68 -5.69 2.50
CA PHE A 23 -13.21 -4.35 2.72
C PHE A 23 -12.57 -3.68 3.95
N PHE A 24 -12.47 -4.39 5.08
CA PHE A 24 -11.85 -3.85 6.29
C PHE A 24 -10.37 -3.51 6.08
N LYS A 25 -9.65 -4.32 5.31
CA LYS A 25 -8.25 -4.04 4.93
C LYS A 25 -8.11 -2.76 4.11
N ILE A 26 -8.97 -2.55 3.11
CA ILE A 26 -8.92 -1.34 2.26
C ILE A 26 -9.19 -0.09 3.10
N VAL A 27 -10.24 -0.11 3.94
CA VAL A 27 -10.57 1.02 4.82
C VAL A 27 -9.41 1.33 5.78
N PHE A 28 -8.81 0.30 6.36
CA PHE A 28 -7.65 0.45 7.23
C PHE A 28 -6.43 1.02 6.48
N CYS A 29 -6.13 0.55 5.27
CA CYS A 29 -5.05 1.09 4.44
C CYS A 29 -5.27 2.57 4.11
N ILE A 30 -6.50 2.96 3.76
CA ILE A 30 -6.86 4.36 3.48
C ILE A 30 -6.67 5.22 4.73
N TYR A 31 -7.17 4.76 5.89
CA TYR A 31 -7.00 5.46 7.16
C TYR A 31 -5.52 5.64 7.49
N ARG A 32 -4.73 4.57 7.37
CA ARG A 32 -3.30 4.58 7.65
C ARG A 32 -2.55 5.55 6.74
N TYR A 33 -2.78 5.49 5.44
CA TYR A 33 -2.16 6.39 4.47
C TYR A 33 -2.49 7.86 4.76
N LYS A 34 -3.77 8.18 5.02
CA LYS A 34 -4.20 9.54 5.35
C LYS A 34 -3.48 10.09 6.58
N ASN A 35 -3.43 9.32 7.66
CA ASN A 35 -2.72 9.75 8.87
C ASN A 35 -1.22 9.86 8.64
N PHE A 36 -0.64 8.94 7.87
CA PHE A 36 0.81 8.93 7.58
C PHE A 36 1.26 10.16 6.78
N VAL A 37 0.49 10.58 5.77
CA VAL A 37 0.82 11.77 4.96
C VAL A 37 0.74 13.06 5.78
N LEU A 38 -0.12 13.10 6.81
CA LEU A 38 -0.22 14.25 7.72
C LEU A 38 0.96 14.36 8.70
N LEU A 39 1.75 13.30 8.87
CA LEU A 39 2.94 13.34 9.72
C LEU A 39 4.03 14.21 9.10
N PRO A 40 4.83 14.91 9.93
CA PRO A 40 6.05 15.58 9.47
C PRO A 40 7.05 14.55 8.94
N LEU A 41 7.93 14.96 8.03
CA LEU A 41 8.90 14.09 7.34
C LEU A 41 9.69 13.22 8.34
N SER A 42 10.19 13.82 9.42
CA SER A 42 10.96 13.15 10.49
C SER A 42 10.23 12.03 11.21
N LYS A 43 8.90 11.99 11.13
CA LYS A 43 8.05 10.96 11.74
C LYS A 43 7.52 9.95 10.72
N ARG A 44 7.86 10.07 9.44
CA ARG A 44 7.44 9.13 8.40
C ARG A 44 8.44 8.00 8.31
N ARG A 45 8.05 6.85 8.84
CA ARG A 45 8.88 5.63 8.84
C ARG A 45 8.21 4.50 8.06
N PHE A 46 8.99 3.74 7.31
CA PHE A 46 8.54 2.55 6.60
C PHE A 46 9.35 1.35 7.05
N CYS A 47 8.67 0.32 7.56
CA CYS A 47 9.33 -0.92 7.96
C CYS A 47 9.57 -1.79 6.73
N GLN A 48 10.84 -2.14 6.48
CA GLN A 48 11.24 -2.95 5.32
C GLN A 48 10.91 -4.43 5.52
N GLU A 49 10.94 -4.94 6.76
CA GLU A 49 10.61 -6.34 7.03
C GLU A 49 9.11 -6.59 6.96
N CYS A 50 8.30 -5.70 7.52
CA CYS A 50 6.85 -5.81 7.49
C CYS A 50 6.22 -5.21 6.23
N GLN A 51 7.00 -4.51 5.41
CA GLN A 51 6.53 -3.82 4.20
C GLN A 51 5.36 -2.85 4.47
N GLN A 52 5.47 -2.06 5.56
CA GLN A 52 4.36 -1.27 6.10
C GLN A 52 4.77 0.15 6.55
N LEU A 53 3.95 1.16 6.23
CA LEU A 53 4.13 2.57 6.63
C LEU A 53 3.81 2.80 8.10
N LEU A 54 4.76 2.98 9.01
CA LEU A 54 4.52 3.02 10.46
C LEU A 54 3.88 4.32 10.96
N LEU A 55 2.84 4.19 11.78
CA LEU A 55 2.34 5.30 12.61
C LEU A 55 3.17 5.39 13.90
N PRO A 56 3.24 6.56 14.56
CA PRO A 56 4.05 6.75 15.77
C PRO A 56 3.78 5.74 16.89
N ASP A 57 2.52 5.36 17.09
CA ASP A 57 2.09 4.42 18.13
C ASP A 57 2.62 2.99 17.93
N GLU A 58 3.15 2.68 16.75
CA GLU A 58 3.61 1.34 16.38
C GLU A 58 5.13 1.22 16.43
N TRP A 59 5.87 2.30 16.67
CA TRP A 59 7.34 2.28 16.60
C TRP A 59 7.97 1.29 17.57
N GLU A 60 7.43 1.19 18.79
CA GLU A 60 7.89 0.25 19.82
C GLU A 60 7.89 -1.20 19.35
N LYS A 61 6.88 -1.59 18.57
CA LYS A 61 6.74 -2.97 18.06
C LYS A 61 7.70 -3.28 16.92
N HIS A 62 8.31 -2.25 16.32
CA HIS A 62 9.19 -2.34 15.16
C HIS A 62 10.63 -1.89 15.46
N LEU A 63 10.99 -1.73 16.75
CA LEU A 63 12.35 -1.31 17.14
C LEU A 63 13.43 -2.29 16.68
N SER A 64 13.11 -3.59 16.63
CA SER A 64 14.02 -4.63 16.16
C SER A 64 14.08 -4.77 14.64
N HIS A 65 13.25 -4.03 13.89
CA HIS A 65 13.18 -4.16 12.44
C HIS A 65 13.97 -3.08 11.72
N GLN A 66 14.39 -3.39 10.49
CA GLN A 66 14.92 -2.38 9.58
C GLN A 66 13.81 -1.45 9.08
N PHE A 67 14.06 -0.15 9.16
CA PHE A 67 13.13 0.88 8.67
C PHE A 67 13.84 1.98 7.89
N LEU A 68 13.13 2.49 6.88
CA LEU A 68 13.46 3.71 6.17
C LEU A 68 12.78 4.89 6.87
N SER A 69 13.52 5.97 7.12
CA SER A 69 13.01 7.21 7.69
C SER A 69 12.86 8.30 6.62
N ASP A 70 12.21 9.40 6.97
CA ASP A 70 12.07 10.58 6.11
C ASP A 70 11.40 10.31 4.75
N ILE A 71 10.38 9.44 4.74
CA ILE A 71 9.67 9.08 3.51
C ILE A 71 8.97 10.29 2.90
N SER A 72 9.44 10.69 1.73
CA SER A 72 8.88 11.81 0.97
C SER A 72 7.53 11.44 0.34
N THR A 73 6.72 12.46 0.03
CA THR A 73 5.48 12.26 -0.74
C THR A 73 5.74 11.73 -2.15
N ALA A 74 6.90 12.03 -2.74
CA ALA A 74 7.31 11.48 -4.03
C ALA A 74 7.51 9.96 -3.96
N GLN A 75 8.20 9.45 -2.93
CA GLN A 75 8.35 8.01 -2.71
C GLN A 75 7.02 7.31 -2.46
N LEU A 76 6.06 7.97 -1.78
CA LEU A 76 4.72 7.43 -1.59
C LEU A 76 3.89 7.34 -2.90
N ARG A 77 4.20 8.18 -3.89
CA ARG A 77 3.57 8.10 -5.22
C ARG A 77 4.12 6.96 -6.06
N SER A 78 5.30 6.46 -5.74
CA SER A 78 5.94 5.33 -6.44
C SER A 78 6.14 4.15 -5.50
N PRO A 79 5.05 3.51 -5.00
CA PRO A 79 5.14 2.45 -4.00
C PRO A 79 5.95 1.23 -4.48
N SER A 80 6.05 1.01 -5.79
CA SER A 80 6.86 -0.06 -6.40
C SER A 80 8.38 0.15 -6.27
N GLN A 81 8.83 1.33 -5.84
CA GLN A 81 10.23 1.61 -5.47
C GLN A 81 10.48 1.41 -3.97
N LEU A 82 9.42 1.43 -3.16
CA LEU A 82 9.49 1.26 -1.71
C LEU A 82 9.26 -0.20 -1.29
N LEU A 83 8.36 -0.88 -2.00
CA LEU A 83 8.01 -2.28 -1.74
C LEU A 83 8.96 -3.23 -2.47
N TYR A 84 9.36 -4.31 -1.81
CA TYR A 84 10.09 -5.39 -2.46
C TYR A 84 9.17 -6.16 -3.40
N PRO A 85 9.66 -6.56 -4.59
CA PRO A 85 8.88 -7.38 -5.51
C PRO A 85 8.54 -8.73 -4.86
N LEU A 86 7.28 -9.14 -4.94
CA LEU A 86 6.86 -10.48 -4.51
C LEU A 86 7.16 -11.47 -5.64
N GLU A 87 8.38 -12.01 -5.68
CA GLU A 87 8.87 -12.89 -6.76
C GLU A 87 8.44 -14.36 -6.63
N ASN A 88 7.48 -14.69 -5.75
CA ASN A 88 7.07 -16.07 -5.55
C ASN A 88 6.27 -16.61 -6.76
N LYS A 89 6.98 -17.25 -7.69
CA LYS A 89 6.48 -17.82 -8.95
C LYS A 89 5.21 -18.68 -8.84
N LYS A 90 4.89 -19.24 -7.67
CA LYS A 90 3.67 -20.07 -7.46
C LYS A 90 2.41 -19.26 -7.11
N THR A 91 2.55 -18.03 -6.62
CA THR A 91 1.40 -17.24 -6.12
C THR A 91 1.37 -15.81 -6.66
N ASN A 92 2.54 -15.21 -6.93
CA ASN A 92 2.65 -13.86 -7.46
C ASN A 92 3.78 -13.82 -8.50
N ALA A 93 3.44 -13.43 -9.73
CA ALA A 93 4.40 -13.25 -10.81
C ALA A 93 4.64 -11.75 -11.02
N GLN A 94 5.15 -11.07 -10.00
CA GLN A 94 5.35 -9.62 -10.05
C GLN A 94 6.63 -9.27 -10.80
N TYR A 95 6.52 -9.14 -12.13
CA TYR A 95 7.58 -8.63 -12.98
C TYR A 95 7.41 -7.14 -13.16
N LEU A 96 8.45 -6.40 -12.78
CA LEU A 96 8.44 -4.96 -12.83
C LEU A 96 9.09 -4.47 -14.13
N PHE A 97 8.38 -3.60 -14.86
CA PHE A 97 8.94 -2.96 -16.05
C PHE A 97 10.17 -2.13 -15.69
N ALA A 98 11.16 -2.15 -16.59
CA ALA A 98 12.26 -1.21 -16.55
C ALA A 98 11.76 0.20 -16.87
N ASP A 99 12.40 1.22 -16.31
CA ASP A 99 11.92 2.61 -16.42
C ASP A 99 11.83 3.09 -17.87
N ARG A 100 12.75 2.65 -18.75
CA ARG A 100 12.68 2.96 -20.19
C ARG A 100 11.44 2.37 -20.86
N SER A 101 11.07 1.15 -20.50
CA SER A 101 9.84 0.51 -20.98
C SER A 101 8.60 1.19 -20.39
N CYS A 102 8.68 1.68 -19.15
CA CYS A 102 7.63 2.51 -18.54
C CYS A 102 7.39 3.80 -19.31
N GLN A 103 8.46 4.49 -19.68
CA GLN A 103 8.32 5.76 -20.39
C GLN A 103 7.80 5.57 -21.81
N PHE A 104 8.27 4.53 -22.50
CA PHE A 104 7.81 4.20 -23.85
C PHE A 104 6.30 3.95 -23.93
N LEU A 105 5.69 3.13 -23.05
CA LEU A 105 4.24 2.91 -23.17
C LEU A 105 3.44 4.14 -22.70
N LEU A 106 3.94 4.94 -21.76
CA LEU A 106 3.32 6.22 -21.41
C LEU A 106 3.28 7.15 -22.63
N ASP A 107 4.41 7.35 -23.29
CA ASP A 107 4.52 8.19 -24.48
C ASP A 107 3.61 7.66 -25.62
N LEU A 108 3.55 6.33 -25.79
CA LEU A 108 2.66 5.69 -26.77
C LEU A 108 1.18 5.97 -26.47
N ILE A 109 0.73 5.77 -25.22
CA ILE A 109 -0.66 6.01 -24.81
C ILE A 109 -1.04 7.48 -25.02
N ILE A 110 -0.14 8.40 -24.67
CA ILE A 110 -0.34 9.85 -24.85
C ILE A 110 -0.42 10.18 -26.34
N SER A 111 0.49 9.65 -27.15
CA SER A 111 0.52 9.91 -28.61
C SER A 111 -0.74 9.41 -29.32
N LEU A 112 -1.34 8.32 -28.84
CA LEU A 112 -2.60 7.78 -29.34
C LEU A 112 -3.84 8.54 -28.83
N GLY A 113 -3.67 9.55 -27.97
CA GLY A 113 -4.76 10.42 -27.50
C GLY A 113 -5.65 9.81 -26.41
N PHE A 114 -5.23 8.73 -25.76
CA PHE A 114 -6.00 8.14 -24.67
C PHE A 114 -5.95 9.00 -23.40
N ARG A 115 -7.11 9.27 -22.80
CA ARG A 115 -7.22 10.08 -21.57
C ARG A 115 -7.46 9.27 -20.29
N ARG A 116 -7.87 8.01 -20.43
CA ARG A 116 -8.18 7.10 -19.32
C ARG A 116 -7.58 5.75 -19.63
N VAL A 117 -6.84 5.20 -18.68
CA VAL A 117 -6.17 3.90 -18.79
C VAL A 117 -6.66 3.03 -17.64
N LEU A 118 -7.07 1.81 -17.96
CA LEU A 118 -7.36 0.78 -16.97
C LEU A 118 -6.12 -0.09 -16.81
N SER A 119 -5.43 0.05 -15.68
CA SER A 119 -4.26 -0.74 -15.33
C SER A 119 -4.66 -1.99 -14.56
N VAL A 120 -4.40 -3.18 -15.13
CA VAL A 120 -4.66 -4.47 -14.48
C VAL A 120 -3.33 -5.20 -14.32
N GLY A 121 -2.91 -5.43 -13.06
CA GLY A 121 -1.68 -6.16 -12.76
C GLY A 121 -0.37 -5.42 -13.09
N THR A 122 -0.39 -4.10 -13.26
CA THR A 122 0.77 -3.28 -13.65
C THR A 122 1.20 -2.31 -12.53
N PRO A 123 1.90 -2.79 -11.49
CA PRO A 123 2.20 -2.00 -10.28
C PRO A 123 3.21 -0.85 -10.48
N ARG A 124 3.86 -0.75 -11.65
CA ARG A 124 4.80 0.34 -12.00
C ARG A 124 4.20 1.42 -12.91
N TYR A 125 2.93 1.32 -13.31
CA TYR A 125 2.28 2.34 -14.14
C TYR A 125 1.26 3.18 -13.36
N VAL A 126 1.52 4.50 -13.36
CA VAL A 126 0.92 5.64 -12.61
C VAL A 126 1.58 5.93 -11.26
#